data_AF-A0A352RWK7-F1
#
_entry.id   AF-A0A352RWK7-F1
#
_cell.length_a   1.000
_cell.length_b   1.000
_cell.length_c   1.000
_cell.angle_alpha   90.00
_cell.angle_beta   90.00
_cell.angle_gamma   90.00
#
_symmetry.space_group_name_H-M   'P 1'
#
loop_
_entity.id
_entity.type
_entity.pdbx_description
1 polymer ?
#
loop_
_entity_poly.entity_id
_entity_poly.type
_entity_poly.pdbx_seq_one_letter_code
_entity_poly.pdbx_strand_id
1 'polypeptide(L)'
;MPLLRNACIGLFSLCLPLLSQAAVVESLYQVDVPPRAEADQAAQLQVAAQVMLERLAGANAKVDSGPLAEILAQPGQVTRQIGSLGEDGALRVEFDPLLLRDALGKAKVPVLGRNRPGILVWAVEGDAYSQDFLAASGEMGQALKTAARYRGVVLTQPLADLQDRAGVSEQDVLDADQAALAEASQRYASEGV
;
A
#
# COMPACT_ATOMS: atom_id res chain seq x y z
N MET A 1 31.10 37.18 48.84
CA MET A 1 30.35 37.95 47.81
C MET A 1 31.05 37.73 46.48
N PRO A 2 30.29 37.54 45.38
CA PRO A 2 30.09 36.23 44.73
C PRO A 2 30.69 36.16 43.32
N LEU A 3 30.28 35.14 42.54
CA LEU A 3 30.36 34.99 41.07
C LEU A 3 31.67 34.31 40.60
N LEU A 4 31.72 33.33 39.70
CA LEU A 4 30.84 32.82 38.64
C LEU A 4 30.96 31.27 38.68
N ARG A 5 29.91 30.45 38.65
CA ARG A 5 28.86 30.26 37.63
C ARG A 5 29.40 29.96 36.23
N ASN A 6 30.16 28.87 36.09
CA ASN A 6 30.40 28.26 34.78
C ASN A 6 29.40 27.12 34.57
N ALA A 7 28.35 27.49 33.83
CA ALA A 7 27.34 26.60 33.31
C ALA A 7 27.97 25.52 32.42
N CYS A 8 27.84 24.27 32.82
CA CYS A 8 27.95 23.15 31.89
C CYS A 8 26.76 23.25 30.92
N ILE A 9 26.98 23.86 29.76
CA ILE A 9 26.05 23.80 28.64
C ILE A 9 26.15 22.37 28.09
N GLY A 10 25.32 21.49 28.63
CA GLY A 10 25.09 20.17 28.06
C GLY A 10 24.33 20.35 26.75
N LEU A 11 25.05 20.39 25.63
CA LEU A 11 24.46 20.24 24.31
C LEU A 11 24.15 18.75 24.11
N PHE A 12 23.13 18.26 24.81
CA PHE A 12 22.56 16.95 24.55
C PHE A 12 21.77 17.09 23.24
N SER A 13 22.48 16.90 22.12
CA SER A 13 21.91 16.80 20.78
C SER A 13 20.96 15.61 20.80
N LEU A 14 19.71 15.90 21.13
CA LEU A 14 18.60 14.98 21.18
C LEU A 14 18.30 14.59 19.72
N CYS A 15 19.01 13.57 19.21
CA CYS A 15 18.56 12.82 18.05
C CYS A 15 17.24 12.17 18.45
N LEU A 16 16.13 12.90 18.29
CA LEU A 16 14.81 12.31 18.21
C LEU A 16 14.89 11.31 17.06
N PRO A 17 14.74 9.99 17.31
CA PRO A 17 14.48 9.11 16.20
C PRO A 17 13.17 9.60 15.57
N LEU A 18 13.24 10.06 14.32
CA LEU A 18 12.07 10.19 13.47
C LEU A 18 11.39 8.82 13.53
N LEU A 19 10.31 8.73 14.30
CA LEU A 19 9.45 7.56 14.30
C LEU A 19 8.79 7.57 12.91
N SER A 20 9.46 6.96 11.93
CA SER A 20 8.80 6.59 10.68
C SER A 20 7.66 5.66 11.08
N GLN A 21 6.44 6.18 11.00
CA GLN A 21 5.23 5.43 11.24
C GLN A 21 5.01 4.55 10.01
N ALA A 22 5.70 3.41 9.98
CA ALA A 22 5.37 2.37 9.02
C ALA A 22 3.92 1.96 9.25
N ALA A 23 3.06 2.21 8.27
CA ALA A 23 1.66 1.83 8.39
C ALA A 23 1.56 0.30 8.44
N VAL A 24 0.93 -0.20 9.49
CA VAL A 24 0.76 -1.63 9.71
C VAL A 24 -0.51 -2.09 8.99
N VAL A 25 -0.35 -2.96 8.00
CA VAL A 25 -1.51 -3.62 7.37
C VAL A 25 -2.08 -4.66 8.34
N GLU A 26 -3.22 -4.35 8.97
CA GLU A 26 -3.87 -5.19 9.98
C GLU A 26 -4.35 -6.55 9.42
N SER A 27 -4.59 -6.63 8.11
CA SER A 27 -5.09 -7.84 7.41
C SER A 27 -4.17 -8.30 6.26
N LEU A 28 -2.84 -8.29 6.48
CA LEU A 28 -1.85 -8.58 5.43
C LEU A 28 -2.09 -9.90 4.68
N TYR A 29 -2.58 -10.95 5.37
CA TYR A 29 -2.78 -12.29 4.82
C TYR A 29 -4.24 -12.56 4.38
N GLN A 30 -5.02 -11.51 4.14
CA GLN A 30 -6.39 -11.59 3.68
C GLN A 30 -6.55 -10.93 2.31
N VAL A 31 -7.28 -11.58 1.40
CA VAL A 31 -7.67 -11.03 0.09
C VAL A 31 -9.19 -11.06 -0.03
N ASP A 32 -9.78 -9.90 -0.28
CA ASP A 32 -11.17 -9.79 -0.69
C ASP A 32 -11.20 -9.82 -2.22
N VAL A 33 -11.82 -10.84 -2.79
CA VAL A 33 -11.95 -11.07 -4.23
C VAL A 33 -13.33 -10.59 -4.67
N PRO A 34 -13.42 -9.63 -5.60
CA PRO A 34 -14.70 -9.18 -6.13
C PRO A 34 -15.42 -10.34 -6.87
N PRO A 35 -16.75 -10.25 -6.98
CA PRO A 35 -17.50 -11.26 -7.72
C PRO A 35 -17.09 -11.24 -9.19
N ARG A 36 -16.92 -12.42 -9.79
CA ARG A 36 -16.59 -12.55 -11.21
C ARG A 36 -17.64 -13.43 -11.85
N ALA A 37 -18.37 -12.87 -12.82
CA ALA A 37 -19.38 -13.60 -13.57
C ALA A 37 -18.76 -14.90 -14.13
N GLU A 38 -19.45 -16.01 -13.90
CA GLU A 38 -19.11 -17.34 -14.42
C GLU A 38 -17.83 -17.99 -13.84
N ALA A 39 -17.11 -17.35 -12.93
CA ALA A 39 -15.97 -17.97 -12.27
C ALA A 39 -16.44 -18.88 -11.13
N ASP A 40 -15.96 -20.12 -11.11
CA ASP A 40 -16.12 -20.98 -9.95
C ASP A 40 -15.24 -20.53 -8.78
N GLN A 41 -15.54 -21.05 -7.59
CA GLN A 41 -14.79 -20.74 -6.37
C GLN A 41 -13.31 -21.11 -6.47
N ALA A 42 -12.95 -22.15 -7.24
CA ALA A 42 -11.57 -22.59 -7.39
C ALA A 42 -10.75 -21.56 -8.20
N ALA A 43 -11.33 -21.03 -9.27
CA ALA A 43 -10.74 -19.95 -10.06
C ALA A 43 -10.58 -18.66 -9.23
N GLN A 44 -11.60 -18.29 -8.44
CA GLN A 44 -11.50 -17.14 -7.53
C GLN A 44 -10.42 -17.34 -6.45
N LEU A 45 -10.26 -18.56 -5.95
CA LEU A 45 -9.24 -18.89 -4.96
C LEU A 45 -7.82 -18.81 -5.56
N GLN A 46 -7.65 -19.24 -6.81
CA GLN A 46 -6.39 -19.07 -7.55
C GLN A 46 -6.03 -17.59 -7.73
N VAL A 47 -7.02 -16.77 -8.10
CA VAL A 47 -6.84 -15.30 -8.16
C VAL A 47 -6.42 -14.73 -6.81
N ALA A 48 -7.07 -15.15 -5.72
CA ALA A 48 -6.70 -14.72 -4.38
C ALA A 48 -5.25 -15.08 -4.03
N ALA A 49 -4.82 -16.30 -4.36
CA ALA A 49 -3.46 -16.76 -4.09
C ALA A 49 -2.43 -15.98 -4.90
N GLN A 50 -2.70 -15.72 -6.18
CA GLN A 50 -1.83 -14.89 -7.02
C GLN A 50 -1.67 -13.49 -6.42
N VAL A 51 -2.78 -12.84 -6.06
CA VAL A 51 -2.75 -11.51 -5.44
C VAL A 51 -1.97 -11.53 -4.13
N MET A 52 -2.17 -12.55 -3.28
CA MET A 52 -1.44 -12.68 -2.03
C MET A 52 0.06 -12.86 -2.25
N LEU A 53 0.47 -13.71 -3.20
CA LEU A 53 1.87 -13.92 -3.53
C LEU A 53 2.51 -12.64 -4.08
N GLU A 54 1.85 -11.92 -4.98
CA GLU A 54 2.31 -10.64 -5.51
C GLU A 54 2.42 -9.57 -4.42
N ARG A 55 1.48 -9.53 -3.46
CA ARG A 55 1.56 -8.64 -2.28
C ARG A 55 2.79 -8.91 -1.44
N LEU A 56 3.14 -10.17 -1.22
CA LEU A 56 4.24 -10.58 -0.35
C LEU A 56 5.60 -10.49 -1.03
N ALA A 57 5.67 -10.87 -2.30
CA ALA A 57 6.90 -10.94 -3.09
C ALA A 57 7.22 -9.64 -3.85
N GLY A 58 6.23 -8.77 -4.01
CA GLY A 58 6.31 -7.58 -4.86
C GLY A 58 5.87 -7.84 -6.29
N ALA A 59 5.47 -6.78 -7.00
CA ALA A 59 4.87 -6.86 -8.33
C ALA A 59 5.78 -7.45 -9.42
N ASN A 60 7.11 -7.40 -9.22
CA ASN A 60 8.08 -7.91 -10.18
C ASN A 60 8.47 -9.38 -9.94
N ALA A 61 7.92 -10.03 -8.90
CA ALA A 61 8.22 -11.41 -8.61
C ALA A 61 7.51 -12.35 -9.58
N LYS A 62 8.23 -13.34 -10.10
CA LYS A 62 7.67 -14.40 -10.95
C LYS A 62 6.96 -15.45 -10.09
N VAL A 63 5.71 -15.17 -9.72
CA VAL A 63 4.89 -16.04 -8.86
C VAL A 63 4.29 -17.24 -9.60
N ASP A 64 4.30 -17.22 -10.93
CA ASP A 64 3.75 -18.23 -11.84
C ASP A 64 4.76 -19.32 -12.24
N SER A 65 5.93 -19.35 -11.59
CA SER A 65 7.01 -20.27 -11.92
C SER A 65 7.62 -20.92 -10.68
N GLY A 66 8.27 -22.07 -10.88
CA GLY A 66 8.96 -22.79 -9.81
C GLY A 66 8.01 -23.21 -8.67
N PRO A 67 8.49 -23.21 -7.41
CA PRO A 67 7.69 -23.68 -6.26
C PRO A 67 6.41 -22.88 -6.01
N LEU A 68 6.31 -21.63 -6.47
CA LEU A 68 5.10 -20.81 -6.31
C LEU A 68 3.99 -21.19 -7.30
N ALA A 69 4.35 -21.75 -8.46
CA ALA A 69 3.36 -22.26 -9.42
C ALA A 69 2.53 -23.41 -8.82
N GLU A 70 3.13 -24.24 -7.96
CA GLU A 70 2.42 -25.31 -7.25
C GLU A 70 1.38 -24.75 -6.28
N ILE A 71 1.69 -23.63 -5.61
CA ILE A 71 0.74 -22.93 -4.73
C ILE A 71 -0.40 -22.33 -5.54
N LEU A 72 -0.13 -21.78 -6.72
CA LEU A 72 -1.18 -21.29 -7.61
C LEU A 72 -2.05 -22.42 -8.19
N ALA A 73 -1.47 -23.59 -8.43
CA ALA A 73 -2.21 -24.76 -8.89
C ALA A 73 -3.08 -25.36 -7.77
N GLN A 74 -2.65 -25.27 -6.51
CA GLN A 74 -3.38 -25.79 -5.35
C GLN A 74 -3.43 -24.79 -4.18
N PRO A 75 -4.16 -23.67 -4.33
CA PRO A 75 -4.22 -22.61 -3.31
C PRO A 75 -4.69 -23.09 -1.94
N GLY A 76 -5.55 -24.11 -1.91
CA GLY A 76 -6.10 -24.69 -0.69
C GLY A 76 -5.03 -25.18 0.30
N GLN A 77 -3.81 -25.51 -0.18
CA GLN A 77 -2.71 -25.91 0.70
C GLN A 77 -2.21 -24.80 1.61
N VAL A 78 -2.42 -23.53 1.24
CA VAL A 78 -2.00 -22.35 2.00
C VAL A 78 -3.18 -21.53 2.52
N THR A 79 -4.42 -21.96 2.24
CA THR A 79 -5.64 -21.28 2.67
C THR A 79 -6.04 -21.73 4.06
N ARG A 80 -6.30 -20.77 4.96
CA ARG A 80 -6.85 -21.02 6.30
C ARG A 80 -8.38 -21.02 6.28
N GLN A 81 -8.98 -20.01 5.66
CA GLN A 81 -10.42 -19.82 5.67
C GLN A 81 -10.90 -19.14 4.39
N ILE A 82 -12.11 -19.50 3.96
CA ILE A 82 -12.84 -18.81 2.90
C ILE A 82 -14.18 -18.38 3.50
N GLY A 83 -14.51 -17.09 3.38
CA GLY A 83 -15.80 -16.52 3.77
C GLY A 83 -16.49 -15.88 2.57
N SER A 84 -17.82 -15.80 2.61
CA SER A 84 -18.59 -15.00 1.64
C SER A 84 -18.69 -13.55 2.12
N LEU A 85 -18.55 -12.59 1.22
CA LEU A 85 -18.72 -11.15 1.48
C LEU A 85 -20.07 -10.60 1.06
N GLY A 86 -20.86 -11.41 0.36
CA GLY A 86 -22.20 -11.05 -0.12
C GLY A 86 -22.88 -12.26 -0.75
N GLU A 87 -24.05 -12.02 -1.34
CA GLU A 87 -24.77 -13.01 -2.16
C GLU A 87 -24.35 -12.97 -3.63
N ASP A 88 -23.53 -11.99 -4.01
CA ASP A 88 -23.02 -11.74 -5.35
C ASP A 88 -21.85 -12.66 -5.76
N GLY A 89 -21.37 -13.50 -4.84
CA GLY A 89 -20.22 -14.38 -5.05
C GLY A 89 -18.86 -13.71 -4.74
N ALA A 90 -18.86 -12.57 -4.03
CA ALA A 90 -17.63 -12.00 -3.49
C ALA A 90 -17.07 -12.89 -2.36
N LEU A 91 -15.76 -13.13 -2.37
CA LEU A 91 -15.09 -13.99 -1.39
C LEU A 91 -14.06 -13.24 -0.57
N ARG A 92 -13.95 -13.61 0.72
CA ARG A 92 -12.83 -13.28 1.58
C ARG A 92 -11.99 -14.53 1.77
N VAL A 93 -10.74 -14.48 1.33
CA VAL A 93 -9.80 -15.59 1.49
C VAL A 93 -8.73 -15.18 2.50
N GLU A 94 -8.62 -15.95 3.57
CA GLU A 94 -7.56 -15.83 4.56
C GLU A 94 -6.53 -16.94 4.34
N PHE A 95 -5.28 -16.55 4.24
CA PHE A 95 -4.16 -17.48 4.06
C PHE A 95 -3.43 -17.73 5.36
N ASP A 96 -2.74 -18.87 5.42
CA ASP A 96 -1.85 -19.21 6.53
C ASP A 96 -0.46 -18.58 6.37
N PRO A 97 -0.09 -17.57 7.19
CA PRO A 97 1.24 -16.98 7.21
C PRO A 97 2.42 -17.95 7.28
N LEU A 98 2.32 -19.06 8.03
CA LEU A 98 3.45 -19.98 8.17
C LEU A 98 3.67 -20.75 6.87
N LEU A 99 2.59 -21.27 6.28
CA LEU A 99 2.65 -22.02 5.03
C LEU A 99 3.06 -21.14 3.84
N LEU A 100 2.55 -19.91 3.76
CA LEU A 100 2.98 -18.95 2.72
C LEU A 100 4.45 -18.57 2.86
N ARG A 101 4.93 -18.30 4.07
CA ARG A 101 6.33 -17.94 4.30
C ARG A 101 7.28 -19.09 3.99
N ASP A 102 6.89 -20.32 4.31
CA ASP A 102 7.64 -21.52 3.94
C ASP A 102 7.73 -21.68 2.42
N ALA A 103 6.61 -21.53 1.70
CA ALA A 103 6.58 -21.58 0.24
C ALA A 103 7.46 -20.49 -0.42
N LEU A 104 7.35 -19.24 0.05
CA LEU A 104 8.18 -18.13 -0.42
C LEU A 104 9.67 -18.36 -0.11
N GLY A 105 9.98 -18.90 1.08
CA GLY A 105 11.34 -19.25 1.48
C GLY A 105 11.96 -20.34 0.59
N LYS A 106 11.21 -21.40 0.30
CA LYS A 106 11.63 -22.48 -0.64
C LYS A 106 11.86 -21.94 -2.05
N ALA A 107 11.03 -20.99 -2.49
CA ALA A 107 11.19 -20.29 -3.76
C ALA A 107 12.35 -19.28 -3.77
N LYS A 108 13.00 -19.03 -2.62
CA LYS A 108 14.05 -18.01 -2.42
C LYS A 108 13.59 -16.60 -2.84
N VAL A 109 12.31 -16.34 -2.67
CA VAL A 109 11.70 -15.05 -2.99
C VAL A 109 11.76 -14.16 -1.74
N PRO A 110 12.37 -12.96 -1.82
CA PRO A 110 12.38 -12.03 -0.71
C PRO A 110 10.95 -11.58 -0.39
N VAL A 111 10.63 -11.51 0.90
CA VAL A 111 9.28 -11.14 1.36
C VAL A 111 9.31 -9.71 1.88
N LEU A 112 8.44 -8.87 1.33
CA LEU A 112 8.12 -7.58 1.92
C LEU A 112 7.41 -7.85 3.27
N GLY A 113 8.00 -7.37 4.37
CA GLY A 113 7.43 -7.49 5.72
C GLY A 113 6.34 -6.46 6.02
N ARG A 114 5.57 -6.63 7.10
CA ARG A 114 4.39 -5.79 7.44
C ARG A 114 4.61 -4.27 7.35
N ASN A 115 5.83 -3.80 7.58
CA ASN A 115 6.22 -2.42 7.36
C ASN A 115 6.41 -2.20 5.85
N ARG A 116 5.38 -1.65 5.22
CA ARG A 116 5.37 -1.27 3.80
C ARG A 116 5.65 0.23 3.68
N PRO A 117 6.43 0.66 2.69
CA PRO A 117 6.53 2.08 2.37
C PRO A 117 5.16 2.65 2.03
N GLY A 118 4.82 3.78 2.65
CA GLY A 118 3.65 4.57 2.29
C GLY A 118 3.88 5.27 0.95
N ILE A 119 2.92 5.16 0.04
CA ILE A 119 2.94 5.86 -1.25
C ILE A 119 1.90 6.97 -1.20
N LEU A 120 2.30 8.21 -1.46
CA LEU A 120 1.40 9.33 -1.70
C LEU A 120 1.09 9.41 -3.19
N VAL A 121 -0.18 9.56 -3.57
CA VAL A 121 -0.56 9.77 -4.97
C VAL A 121 -1.22 11.12 -5.13
N TRP A 122 -0.55 12.01 -5.85
CA TRP A 122 -1.18 13.21 -6.43
C TRP A 122 -1.89 12.82 -7.72
N ALA A 123 -3.14 13.22 -7.86
CA ALA A 123 -3.93 12.97 -9.05
C ALA A 123 -4.87 14.14 -9.29
N VAL A 124 -5.23 14.33 -10.56
CA VAL A 124 -6.16 15.35 -11.04
C VAL A 124 -7.29 14.63 -11.78
N GLU A 125 -8.51 15.12 -11.61
CA GLU A 125 -9.69 14.69 -12.34
C GLU A 125 -10.31 15.85 -13.12
N GLY A 126 -11.10 15.53 -14.14
CA GLY A 126 -11.75 16.52 -15.01
C GLY A 126 -11.33 16.41 -16.47
N ASP A 127 -11.55 17.49 -17.23
CA ASP A 127 -11.30 17.56 -18.66
C ASP A 127 -10.39 18.76 -19.03
N ALA A 128 -10.26 19.05 -20.32
CA ALA A 128 -9.41 20.14 -20.81
C ALA A 128 -9.88 21.55 -20.38
N TYR A 129 -11.11 21.69 -19.90
CA TYR A 129 -11.72 22.96 -19.54
C TYR A 129 -11.90 23.13 -18.03
N SER A 130 -11.91 22.03 -17.28
CA SER A 130 -12.01 22.03 -15.82
C SER A 130 -11.19 20.88 -15.26
N GLN A 131 -10.10 21.22 -14.58
CA GLN A 131 -9.24 20.28 -13.85
C GLN A 131 -9.31 20.62 -12.36
N ASP A 132 -9.40 19.59 -11.53
CA ASP A 132 -9.30 19.74 -10.08
C ASP A 132 -8.52 18.55 -9.50
N PHE A 133 -7.92 18.75 -8.34
CA PHE A 133 -7.29 17.65 -7.62
C PHE A 133 -8.32 16.55 -7.32
N LEU A 134 -7.93 15.30 -7.54
CA LEU A 134 -8.74 14.13 -7.23
C LEU A 134 -9.04 14.11 -5.73
N ALA A 135 -10.32 14.24 -5.37
CA ALA A 135 -10.72 14.17 -3.97
C ALA A 135 -10.66 12.73 -3.45
N ALA A 136 -9.96 12.51 -2.33
CA ALA A 136 -9.86 11.18 -1.70
C ALA A 136 -11.23 10.58 -1.32
N SER A 137 -12.23 11.42 -1.03
CA SER A 137 -13.61 11.01 -0.74
C SER A 137 -14.47 10.78 -1.99
N GLY A 138 -14.03 11.22 -3.16
CA GLY A 138 -14.72 11.02 -4.43
C GLY A 138 -14.71 9.56 -4.88
N GLU A 139 -15.51 9.23 -5.88
CA GLU A 139 -15.64 7.86 -6.41
C GLU A 139 -14.27 7.30 -6.84
N MET A 140 -13.52 8.07 -7.64
CA MET A 140 -12.21 7.66 -8.12
C MET A 140 -11.17 7.60 -6.98
N GLY A 141 -11.24 8.50 -5.99
CA GLY A 141 -10.39 8.46 -4.80
C GLY A 141 -10.63 7.20 -3.94
N GLN A 142 -11.87 6.77 -3.80
CA GLN A 142 -12.23 5.50 -3.13
C GLN A 142 -11.86 4.28 -3.97
N ALA A 143 -12.01 4.36 -5.30
CA ALA A 143 -11.56 3.30 -6.22
C ALA A 143 -10.05 3.09 -6.11
N LEU A 144 -9.26 4.18 -6.08
CA LEU A 144 -7.81 4.12 -5.91
C LEU A 144 -7.43 3.52 -4.56
N LYS A 145 -8.11 3.90 -3.47
CA LYS A 145 -7.92 3.31 -2.14
C LYS A 145 -8.25 1.81 -2.14
N THR A 146 -9.28 1.39 -2.85
CA THR A 146 -9.68 -0.01 -2.98
C THR A 146 -8.63 -0.80 -3.77
N ALA A 147 -8.14 -0.26 -4.89
CA ALA A 147 -7.09 -0.86 -5.70
C ALA A 147 -5.77 -0.99 -4.90
N ALA A 148 -5.39 0.04 -4.15
CA ALA A 148 -4.21 0.00 -3.28
C ALA A 148 -4.31 -1.09 -2.21
N ARG A 149 -5.47 -1.19 -1.52
CA ARG A 149 -5.74 -2.28 -0.57
C ARG A 149 -5.68 -3.65 -1.24
N TYR A 150 -6.25 -3.77 -2.44
CA TYR A 150 -6.21 -5.00 -3.22
C TYR A 150 -4.78 -5.41 -3.59
N ARG A 151 -3.86 -4.46 -3.73
CA ARG A 151 -2.44 -4.68 -4.00
C ARG A 151 -1.56 -4.66 -2.74
N GLY A 152 -2.12 -4.53 -1.54
CA GLY A 152 -1.36 -4.44 -0.30
C GLY A 152 -0.45 -3.21 -0.20
N VAL A 153 -0.82 -2.13 -0.91
CA VAL A 153 -0.12 -0.84 -0.92
C VAL A 153 -0.73 0.07 0.13
N VAL A 154 0.14 0.72 0.91
CA VAL A 154 -0.26 1.76 1.87
C VAL A 154 -0.38 3.08 1.10
N LEU A 155 -1.59 3.40 0.65
CA LEU A 155 -1.86 4.62 -0.10
C LEU A 155 -2.25 5.77 0.81
N THR A 156 -1.62 6.91 0.58
CA THR A 156 -2.04 8.23 1.07
C THR A 156 -2.45 9.08 -0.14
N GLN A 157 -3.47 9.92 0.04
CA GLN A 157 -3.90 10.91 -0.95
C GLN A 157 -3.82 12.29 -0.29
N PRO A 158 -3.44 13.34 -1.03
CA PRO A 158 -3.47 14.71 -0.54
C PRO A 158 -4.87 15.13 -0.08
N LEU A 159 -4.92 16.13 0.80
CA LEU A 159 -6.20 16.71 1.24
C LEU A 159 -6.79 17.64 0.19
N ALA A 160 -5.97 18.13 -0.75
CA ALA A 160 -6.31 19.15 -1.74
C ALA A 160 -6.84 20.45 -1.09
N ASP A 161 -6.32 20.76 0.10
CA ASP A 161 -6.65 21.96 0.85
C ASP A 161 -5.88 23.19 0.33
N LEU A 162 -6.09 24.35 0.95
CA LEU A 162 -5.41 25.59 0.54
C LEU A 162 -3.88 25.51 0.64
N GLN A 163 -3.34 24.67 1.54
CA GLN A 163 -1.90 24.52 1.68
C GLN A 163 -1.33 23.67 0.54
N ASP A 164 -2.00 22.57 0.20
CA ASP A 164 -1.62 21.75 -0.97
C ASP A 164 -1.67 22.59 -2.26
N ARG A 165 -2.79 23.30 -2.48
CA ARG A 165 -3.00 24.13 -3.68
C ARG A 165 -2.06 25.35 -3.77
N ALA A 166 -1.46 25.76 -2.66
CA ALA A 166 -0.45 26.83 -2.67
C ALA A 166 0.95 26.30 -3.03
N GLY A 167 1.21 25.00 -2.85
CA GLY A 167 2.52 24.38 -3.07
C GLY A 167 2.64 23.62 -4.39
N VAL A 168 1.53 23.15 -4.96
CA VAL A 168 1.50 22.43 -6.24
C VAL A 168 0.21 22.76 -7.00
N SER A 169 0.32 22.94 -8.31
CA SER A 169 -0.83 23.13 -9.20
C SER A 169 -1.27 21.82 -9.86
N GLU A 170 -2.49 21.79 -10.39
CA GLU A 170 -3.00 20.67 -11.16
C GLU A 170 -2.13 20.38 -12.39
N GLN A 171 -1.59 21.44 -13.02
CA GLN A 171 -0.69 21.29 -14.17
C GLN A 171 0.64 20.62 -13.77
N ASP A 172 1.21 20.97 -12.60
CA ASP A 172 2.43 20.33 -12.11
C ASP A 172 2.22 18.82 -11.88
N VAL A 173 1.04 18.42 -11.41
CA VAL A 173 0.67 16.99 -11.28
C VAL A 173 0.60 16.32 -12.65
N LEU A 174 -0.04 16.95 -13.64
CA LEU A 174 -0.19 16.40 -14.98
C LEU A 174 1.15 16.28 -15.73
N ASP A 175 2.05 17.25 -15.53
CA ASP A 175 3.40 17.25 -16.08
C ASP A 175 4.36 16.36 -15.27
N ALA A 176 3.90 15.80 -14.14
CA ALA A 176 4.69 15.05 -13.18
C ALA A 176 5.96 15.79 -12.74
N ASP A 177 5.84 17.09 -12.43
CA ASP A 177 6.96 17.91 -11.96
C ASP A 177 7.46 17.36 -10.62
N GLN A 178 8.61 16.70 -10.67
CA GLN A 178 9.18 16.04 -9.51
C GLN A 178 9.56 17.01 -8.39
N ALA A 179 9.98 18.23 -8.71
CA ALA A 179 10.41 19.19 -7.71
C ALA A 179 9.20 19.75 -6.94
N ALA A 180 8.16 20.16 -7.66
CA ALA A 180 6.92 20.65 -7.06
C ALA A 180 6.23 19.55 -6.23
N LEU A 181 6.12 18.35 -6.78
CA LEU A 181 5.53 17.21 -6.08
C LEU A 181 6.34 16.83 -4.84
N ALA A 182 7.67 16.79 -4.90
CA ALA A 182 8.50 16.46 -3.75
C ALA A 182 8.35 17.49 -2.62
N GLU A 183 8.30 18.78 -2.94
CA GLU A 183 8.11 19.86 -1.97
C GLU A 183 6.72 19.79 -1.31
N ALA A 184 5.65 19.70 -2.11
CA ALA A 184 4.29 19.59 -1.60
C ALA A 184 4.07 18.33 -0.75
N SER A 185 4.82 17.27 -1.03
CA SER A 185 4.70 15.99 -0.33
C SER A 185 5.33 15.96 1.06
N GLN A 186 6.18 16.94 1.43
CA GLN A 186 6.93 16.94 2.71
C GLN A 186 6.05 16.88 3.95
N ARG A 187 4.79 17.35 3.86
CA ARG A 187 3.82 17.31 4.97
C ARG A 187 3.21 15.92 5.19
N TYR A 188 3.34 15.01 4.23
CA TYR A 188 2.77 13.67 4.29
C TYR A 188 3.84 12.68 4.75
N ALA A 189 3.45 11.76 5.64
CA ALA A 189 4.31 10.67 6.08
C ALA A 189 4.34 9.53 5.02
N SER A 190 4.82 9.86 3.82
CA SER A 190 5.02 8.91 2.72
C SER A 190 6.50 8.67 2.47
N GLU A 191 6.85 7.44 2.12
CA GLU A 191 8.21 7.05 1.75
C GLU A 191 8.41 7.14 0.22
N GLY A 192 7.33 7.28 -0.56
CA GLY A 192 7.35 7.56 -1.99
C GLY A 192 6.18 8.44 -2.45
N VAL A 193 6.37 9.08 -3.60
CA VAL A 193 5.40 9.93 -4.33
C VAL A 193 5.36 9.44 -5.78
#